data_AF-A0A6N8T9G8-F1
#
_entry.id   AF-A0A6N8T9G8-F1
#
_cell.length_a   1.000
_cell.length_b   1.000
_cell.length_c   1.000
_cell.angle_alpha   90.00
_cell.angle_beta   90.00
_cell.angle_gamma   90.00
#
_symmetry.space_group_name_H-M   'P 1'
#
loop_
_entity.id
_entity.type
_entity.pdbx_description
1 polymer ?
#
loop_
_entity_poly.entity_id
_entity_poly.type
_entity_poly.pdbx_seq_one_letter_code
_entity_poly.pdbx_strand_id
1 'polypeptide(L)'
;MLTDDEITRLAQQFYNHILAREHAGRASGAYLEEDARAARAKFWSDVAEQTRKTLGGNTLDTGLWASQAAAQMAGLSWPSLDEEERHQCKEAVHRAGIDLAEALKARYEGDFDYEPKSKLLRQTLAEARPVTSAPVPARQSDVQSEPLFSTVYPSYIEGQLRRKEWKQQTGNQADATYRLFIQNCGDKPVSRYTRADAGQFRATAERLPSDYGKASAYKTFTPDEIIRAHEKLPDNRKQPLLTQKTIKRHFSALSAMWSEA
;
A
#
# COMPACT_ATOMS: atom_id res chain seq x y z
N MET A 1 3.47 2.44 29.31
CA MET A 1 3.26 1.00 29.05
C MET A 1 1.93 0.80 28.38
N LEU A 2 1.92 0.10 27.24
CA LEU A 2 0.73 -0.25 26.49
C LEU A 2 -0.12 -1.28 27.24
N THR A 3 -1.43 -1.18 27.08
CA THR A 3 -2.40 -2.16 27.58
C THR A 3 -2.39 -3.44 26.75
N ASP A 4 -2.84 -4.54 27.34
CA ASP A 4 -2.98 -5.83 26.63
C ASP A 4 -3.91 -5.71 25.41
N ASP A 5 -4.94 -4.88 25.49
CA ASP A 5 -5.87 -4.61 24.39
C ASP A 5 -5.19 -3.87 23.23
N GLU A 6 -4.33 -2.89 23.51
CA GLU A 6 -3.56 -2.16 22.50
C GLU A 6 -2.55 -3.06 21.81
N ILE A 7 -1.83 -3.88 22.59
CA ILE A 7 -0.86 -4.87 22.08
C ILE A 7 -1.57 -5.90 21.19
N THR A 8 -2.73 -6.39 21.62
CA THR A 8 -3.53 -7.37 20.87
C THR A 8 -4.07 -6.76 19.59
N ARG A 9 -4.63 -5.54 19.64
CA ARG A 9 -5.13 -4.83 18.45
C ARG A 9 -4.02 -4.60 17.43
N LEU A 10 -2.84 -4.18 17.88
CA LEU A 10 -1.68 -3.95 17.04
C LEU A 10 -1.22 -5.25 16.35
N ALA A 11 -1.07 -6.34 17.10
CA ALA A 11 -0.72 -7.64 16.55
C ALA A 11 -1.76 -8.12 15.51
N GLN A 12 -3.05 -7.97 15.81
CA GLN A 12 -4.15 -8.42 14.96
C GLN A 12 -4.21 -7.62 13.65
N GLN A 13 -4.12 -6.30 13.72
CA GLN A 13 -4.20 -5.47 12.53
C GLN A 13 -3.00 -5.66 11.62
N PHE A 14 -1.79 -5.79 12.19
CA PHE A 14 -0.62 -6.18 11.42
C PHE A 14 -0.83 -7.52 10.70
N TYR A 15 -1.24 -8.55 11.43
CA TYR A 15 -1.49 -9.88 10.88
C TYR A 15 -2.53 -9.85 9.75
N ASN A 16 -3.69 -9.22 10.00
CA ASN A 16 -4.79 -9.13 9.03
C ASN A 16 -4.41 -8.31 7.80
N HIS A 17 -3.67 -7.21 7.96
CA HIS A 17 -3.24 -6.37 6.85
C HIS A 17 -2.38 -7.15 5.85
N ILE A 18 -1.40 -7.92 6.35
CA ILE A 18 -0.53 -8.71 5.47
C ILE A 18 -1.30 -9.88 4.83
N LEU A 19 -2.16 -10.57 5.57
CA LEU A 19 -3.00 -11.61 4.99
C LEU A 19 -3.95 -11.09 3.92
N ALA A 20 -4.55 -9.91 4.12
CA ALA A 20 -5.44 -9.29 3.14
C ALA A 20 -4.68 -8.92 1.86
N ARG A 21 -3.45 -8.42 1.98
CA ARG A 21 -2.58 -8.14 0.83
C ARG A 21 -2.27 -9.43 0.06
N GLU A 22 -1.96 -10.52 0.75
CA GLU A 22 -1.69 -11.80 0.10
C GLU A 22 -2.94 -12.38 -0.57
N HIS A 23 -4.09 -12.27 0.11
CA HIS A 23 -5.38 -12.69 -0.44
C HIS A 23 -5.72 -11.91 -1.72
N ALA A 24 -5.49 -10.59 -1.74
CA ALA A 24 -5.71 -9.77 -2.93
C ALA A 24 -4.84 -10.22 -4.12
N GLY A 25 -3.59 -10.61 -3.85
CA GLY A 25 -2.71 -11.20 -4.86
C GLY A 25 -3.30 -12.48 -5.47
N ARG A 26 -3.82 -13.39 -4.63
CA ARG A 26 -4.47 -14.62 -5.09
C ARG A 26 -5.79 -14.36 -5.82
N ALA A 27 -6.60 -13.44 -5.32
CA ALA A 27 -7.89 -13.07 -5.91
C ALA A 27 -7.74 -12.40 -7.29
N SER A 28 -6.56 -11.87 -7.62
CA SER A 28 -6.27 -11.32 -8.96
C SER A 28 -6.32 -12.35 -10.09
N GLY A 29 -6.30 -13.65 -9.76
CA GLY A 29 -6.28 -14.73 -10.75
C GLY A 29 -4.90 -14.98 -11.37
N ALA A 30 -3.85 -14.31 -10.88
CA ALA A 30 -2.49 -14.57 -11.30
C ALA A 30 -2.06 -16.00 -10.91
N TYR A 31 -1.63 -16.77 -11.91
CA TYR A 31 -1.10 -18.11 -11.69
C TYR A 31 0.32 -18.06 -11.12
N LEU A 32 0.63 -18.96 -10.20
CA LEU A 32 1.97 -19.18 -9.68
C LEU A 32 2.49 -20.54 -10.18
N GLU A 33 3.61 -20.51 -10.88
CA GLU A 33 4.37 -21.71 -11.22
C GLU A 33 4.84 -22.44 -9.96
N GLU A 34 5.01 -23.77 -10.03
CA GLU A 34 5.40 -24.60 -8.88
C GLU A 34 6.72 -24.14 -8.23
N ASP A 35 7.73 -23.78 -9.03
CA ASP A 35 9.00 -23.26 -8.52
C ASP A 35 8.81 -21.94 -7.77
N ALA A 36 7.92 -21.08 -8.26
CA ALA A 36 7.60 -19.81 -7.62
C ALA A 36 6.81 -20.02 -6.32
N ARG A 37 5.87 -20.97 -6.30
CA ARG A 37 5.14 -21.39 -5.08
C ARG A 37 6.11 -21.93 -4.04
N ALA A 38 7.02 -22.84 -4.42
CA ALA A 38 8.02 -23.41 -3.52
C ALA A 38 8.99 -22.35 -2.98
N ALA A 39 9.44 -21.41 -3.83
CA ALA A 39 10.28 -20.29 -3.39
C ALA A 39 9.56 -19.39 -2.37
N ARG A 40 8.25 -19.18 -2.51
CA ARG A 40 7.44 -18.43 -1.54
C ARG A 40 7.30 -19.16 -0.21
N ALA A 41 7.03 -20.46 -0.23
CA ALA A 41 7.00 -21.27 0.99
C ALA A 41 8.35 -21.21 1.73
N LYS A 42 9.46 -21.35 1.00
CA LYS A 42 10.81 -21.22 1.58
C LYS A 42 11.05 -19.84 2.17
N PHE A 43 10.72 -18.77 1.43
CA PHE A 43 10.88 -17.40 1.92
C PHE A 43 10.18 -17.18 3.26
N TRP A 44 8.93 -17.61 3.39
CA TRP A 44 8.18 -17.47 4.65
C TRP A 44 8.74 -18.36 5.77
N SER A 45 9.27 -19.54 5.44
CA SER A 45 10.00 -20.36 6.40
C SER A 45 11.24 -19.64 6.94
N ASP A 46 12.05 -19.05 6.05
CA ASP A 46 13.26 -18.31 6.42
C ASP A 46 12.92 -17.06 7.27
N VAL A 47 11.84 -16.35 6.93
CA VAL A 47 11.32 -15.22 7.72
C VAL A 47 10.98 -15.67 9.14
N ALA A 48 10.20 -16.74 9.30
CA ALA A 48 9.82 -17.24 10.62
C ALA A 48 11.05 -17.64 11.46
N GLU A 49 12.04 -18.29 10.86
CA GLU A 49 13.29 -18.67 11.54
C GLU A 49 14.07 -17.44 11.99
N GLN A 50 14.25 -16.47 11.09
CA GLN A 50 14.99 -15.24 11.41
C GLN A 50 14.29 -14.43 12.51
N THR A 51 12.96 -14.28 12.45
CA THR A 51 12.19 -13.56 13.47
C THR A 51 12.28 -14.24 14.83
N ARG A 52 12.30 -15.59 14.90
CA ARG A 52 12.54 -16.31 16.16
C ARG A 52 13.93 -16.03 16.75
N LYS A 53 14.97 -15.97 15.91
CA LYS A 53 16.34 -15.61 16.36
C LYS A 53 16.38 -14.18 16.89
N THR A 54 15.75 -13.25 16.18
CA THR A 54 15.65 -11.85 16.61
C THR A 54 14.92 -11.71 17.94
N LEU A 55 13.79 -12.39 18.11
CA LEU A 55 13.02 -12.38 19.35
C LEU A 55 13.80 -13.01 20.50
N GLY A 56 14.43 -14.17 20.27
CA GLY A 56 15.24 -14.85 21.29
C GLY A 56 16.51 -14.09 21.68
N GLY A 57 17.08 -13.29 20.77
CA GLY A 57 18.21 -12.40 21.04
C GLY A 57 17.82 -10.99 21.48
N ASN A 58 16.52 -10.68 21.59
CA ASN A 58 16.00 -9.33 21.88
C ASN A 58 16.50 -8.23 20.93
N THR A 59 16.85 -8.56 19.69
CA THR A 59 17.42 -7.63 18.68
C THR A 59 16.33 -6.99 17.80
N LEU A 60 15.28 -6.49 18.46
CA LEU A 60 13.97 -6.21 17.83
C LEU A 60 13.92 -4.99 16.90
N ASP A 61 15.03 -4.28 16.69
CA ASP A 61 15.09 -3.17 15.72
C ASP A 61 15.15 -3.68 14.27
N THR A 62 15.40 -4.98 14.08
CA THR A 62 15.25 -5.62 12.77
C THR A 62 13.81 -5.51 12.32
N GLY A 63 13.56 -4.83 11.20
CA GLY A 63 12.18 -4.62 10.73
C GLY A 63 11.40 -3.56 11.52
N LEU A 64 12.09 -2.58 12.13
CA LEU A 64 11.49 -1.44 12.83
C LEU A 64 10.33 -0.78 12.07
N TRP A 65 10.45 -0.65 10.74
CA TRP A 65 9.42 -0.09 9.89
C TRP A 65 8.08 -0.85 9.98
N ALA A 66 8.11 -2.17 10.16
CA ALA A 66 6.90 -2.99 10.31
C ALA A 66 6.23 -2.72 11.65
N SER A 67 7.02 -2.47 12.70
CA SER A 67 6.52 -2.10 14.02
C SER A 67 5.90 -0.70 14.03
N GLN A 68 6.52 0.25 13.33
CA GLN A 68 5.98 1.59 13.13
C GLN A 68 4.65 1.56 12.37
N ALA A 69 4.59 0.80 11.27
CA ALA A 69 3.37 0.65 10.49
C ALA A 69 2.26 -0.03 11.32
N ALA A 70 2.59 -1.07 12.10
CA ALA A 70 1.63 -1.74 12.97
C ALA A 70 1.07 -0.82 14.07
N ALA A 71 1.93 -0.03 14.70
CA ALA A 71 1.52 0.96 15.68
C ALA A 71 0.59 2.00 15.04
N GLN A 72 0.95 2.52 13.87
CA GLN A 72 0.10 3.48 13.15
C GLN A 72 -1.27 2.89 12.79
N MET A 73 -1.32 1.65 12.29
CA MET A 73 -2.59 0.96 12.02
C MET A 73 -3.45 0.89 13.29
N ALA A 74 -2.82 0.60 14.44
CA ALA A 74 -3.49 0.46 15.73
C ALA A 74 -3.96 1.79 16.33
N GLY A 75 -3.69 2.92 15.67
CA GLY A 75 -3.98 4.26 16.16
C GLY A 75 -2.95 4.80 17.15
N LEU A 76 -1.80 4.15 17.28
CA LEU A 76 -0.69 4.60 18.12
C LEU A 76 0.25 5.52 17.34
N SER A 77 0.63 6.63 17.95
CA SER A 77 1.63 7.56 17.40
C SER A 77 3.04 7.14 17.85
N TRP A 78 3.84 6.60 16.93
CA TRP A 78 5.20 6.14 17.24
C TRP A 78 6.10 7.20 17.91
N PRO A 79 6.10 8.48 17.48
CA PRO A 79 6.91 9.52 18.11
C PRO A 79 6.51 9.81 19.56
N SER A 80 5.26 9.55 19.95
CA SER A 80 4.77 9.80 21.31
C SER A 80 4.95 8.61 22.26
N LEU A 81 5.31 7.43 21.75
CA LEU A 81 5.61 6.27 22.58
C LEU A 81 6.96 6.43 23.27
N ASP A 82 7.05 6.01 24.52
CA ASP A 82 8.32 5.88 25.24
C ASP A 82 9.14 4.66 24.74
N GLU A 83 10.34 4.46 25.28
CA GLU A 83 11.22 3.36 24.85
C GLU A 83 10.64 1.98 25.17
N GLU A 84 9.99 1.83 26.32
CA GLU A 84 9.38 0.58 26.76
C GLU A 84 8.19 0.22 25.87
N GLU A 85 7.31 1.19 25.59
CA GLU A 85 6.15 1.03 24.71
C GLU A 85 6.57 0.70 23.27
N ARG A 86 7.64 1.32 22.77
CA ARG A 86 8.22 0.95 21.47
C ARG A 86 8.74 -0.48 21.48
N HIS A 87 9.32 -0.93 22.59
CA HIS A 87 9.77 -2.30 22.75
C HIS A 87 8.60 -3.29 22.79
N GLN A 88 7.52 -2.96 23.49
CA GLN A 88 6.28 -3.74 23.50
C GLN A 88 5.67 -3.87 22.09
N CYS A 89 5.61 -2.77 21.33
CA CYS A 89 5.20 -2.80 19.91
C CYS A 89 6.08 -3.73 19.08
N LYS A 90 7.41 -3.59 19.21
CA LYS A 90 8.38 -4.42 18.48
C LYS A 90 8.19 -5.90 18.80
N GLU A 91 8.10 -6.26 20.08
CA GLU A 91 7.91 -7.65 20.51
C GLU A 91 6.60 -8.23 19.96
N ALA A 92 5.49 -7.49 20.08
CA ALA A 92 4.18 -7.90 19.61
C ALA A 92 4.18 -8.20 18.10
N VAL A 93 4.79 -7.34 17.30
CA VAL A 93 4.89 -7.51 15.84
C VAL A 93 5.78 -8.68 15.46
N HIS A 94 6.90 -8.90 16.17
CA HIS A 94 7.75 -10.06 15.92
C HIS A 94 7.00 -11.37 16.23
N ARG A 95 6.27 -11.42 17.35
CA ARG A 95 5.44 -12.58 17.71
C ARG A 95 4.35 -12.85 16.67
N ALA A 96 3.61 -11.81 16.28
CA ALA A 96 2.60 -11.92 15.23
C ALA A 96 3.21 -12.28 13.86
N GLY A 97 4.41 -11.78 13.57
CA GLY A 97 5.16 -12.05 12.35
C GLY A 97 5.58 -13.51 12.20
N ILE A 98 5.90 -14.20 13.31
CA ILE A 98 6.18 -15.64 13.29
C ILE A 98 4.95 -16.43 12.87
N ASP A 99 3.79 -16.19 13.49
CA ASP A 99 2.55 -16.87 13.11
C ASP A 99 2.10 -16.53 11.69
N LEU A 100 2.28 -15.28 11.27
CA LEU A 100 1.97 -14.84 9.91
C LEU A 100 2.83 -15.58 8.89
N ALA A 101 4.13 -15.69 9.15
CA ALA A 101 5.06 -16.39 8.28
C ALA A 101 4.76 -17.90 8.25
N GLU A 102 4.43 -18.52 9.38
CA GLU A 102 3.96 -19.92 9.41
C GLU A 102 2.65 -20.11 8.62
N ALA A 103 1.68 -19.21 8.78
CA ALA A 103 0.41 -19.27 8.06
C ALA A 103 0.58 -19.12 6.55
N LEU A 104 1.44 -18.18 6.12
CA LEU A 104 1.70 -17.96 4.70
C LEU A 104 2.48 -19.13 4.09
N LYS A 105 3.47 -19.69 4.81
CA LYS A 105 4.14 -20.93 4.42
C LYS A 105 3.13 -22.07 4.22
N ALA A 106 2.30 -22.34 5.23
CA ALA A 106 1.31 -23.41 5.18
C ALA A 106 0.38 -23.28 3.96
N ARG A 107 -0.09 -22.05 3.68
CA ARG A 107 -0.90 -21.75 2.49
C ARG A 107 -0.19 -22.06 1.17
N TYR A 108 1.09 -21.73 1.05
CA TYR A 108 1.87 -22.09 -0.14
C TYR A 108 2.14 -23.59 -0.24
N GLU A 109 2.13 -24.32 0.87
CA GLU A 109 2.22 -25.79 0.93
C GLU A 109 0.87 -26.48 0.72
N GLY A 110 -0.23 -25.72 0.60
CA GLY A 110 -1.57 -26.22 0.31
C GLY A 110 -2.49 -26.33 1.53
N ASP A 111 -2.02 -25.95 2.72
CA ASP A 111 -2.82 -25.89 3.93
C ASP A 111 -3.39 -24.46 4.13
N PHE A 112 -4.66 -24.30 3.81
CA PHE A 112 -5.38 -23.03 3.95
C PHE A 112 -6.12 -22.87 5.28
N ASP A 113 -6.18 -23.94 6.09
CA ASP A 113 -6.91 -24.00 7.35
C ASP A 113 -6.00 -23.73 8.56
N TYR A 114 -4.77 -23.25 8.32
CA TYR A 114 -3.82 -22.95 9.38
C TYR A 114 -4.37 -21.95 10.42
N GLU A 115 -4.36 -22.34 11.69
CA GLU A 115 -4.69 -21.49 12.83
C GLU A 115 -3.41 -20.92 13.50
N PRO A 116 -3.38 -19.61 13.84
CA PRO A 116 -2.27 -19.00 14.56
C PRO A 116 -1.96 -19.69 15.90
N LYS A 117 -0.68 -19.79 16.28
CA LYS A 117 -0.28 -20.38 17.56
C LYS A 117 -0.07 -19.35 18.66
N SER A 118 0.20 -18.08 18.38
CA SER A 118 0.26 -17.07 19.46
C SER A 118 -1.07 -16.96 20.20
N LYS A 119 -1.00 -16.97 21.54
CA LYS A 119 -2.17 -16.71 22.40
C LYS A 119 -2.79 -15.33 22.10
N LEU A 120 -1.96 -14.33 21.75
CA LEU A 120 -2.41 -12.97 21.38
C LEU A 120 -3.32 -13.00 20.14
N LEU A 121 -3.00 -13.85 19.16
CA LEU A 121 -3.78 -14.00 17.92
C LEU A 121 -4.92 -15.04 18.04
N ARG A 122 -4.85 -15.94 19.02
CA ARG A 122 -5.92 -16.93 19.28
C ARG A 122 -7.08 -16.36 20.10
N GLN A 123 -6.80 -15.45 21.04
CA GLN A 123 -7.85 -14.80 21.85
C GLN A 123 -8.89 -14.10 20.98
N THR A 124 -8.46 -13.44 19.91
CA THR A 124 -9.33 -12.78 18.93
C THR A 124 -10.12 -13.75 18.05
N LEU A 125 -9.56 -14.91 17.68
CA LEU A 125 -10.29 -15.93 16.89
C LEU A 125 -11.42 -16.59 17.70
N ALA A 126 -11.23 -16.73 19.02
CA ALA A 126 -12.25 -17.24 19.93
C ALA A 126 -13.37 -16.21 20.19
N GLU A 127 -13.02 -14.92 20.25
CA GLU A 127 -13.97 -13.81 20.41
C GLU A 127 -14.75 -13.48 19.12
N ALA A 128 -14.26 -13.91 17.94
CA ALA A 128 -14.93 -13.75 16.65
C ALA A 128 -15.95 -14.85 16.30
N ARG A 129 -16.31 -15.75 17.23
CA ARG A 129 -17.47 -16.64 17.06
C ARG A 129 -18.77 -15.84 17.14
N PRO A 130 -19.80 -16.19 16.34
CA PRO A 130 -20.86 -15.26 15.99
C PRO A 130 -21.79 -15.04 17.18
N VAL A 131 -21.85 -13.81 17.70
CA VAL A 131 -23.06 -13.34 18.36
C VAL A 131 -24.12 -13.15 17.29
N THR A 132 -25.11 -14.03 17.35
CA THR A 132 -26.35 -14.03 16.61
C THR A 132 -26.89 -12.62 16.39
N SER A 133 -27.30 -12.35 15.16
CA SER A 133 -27.94 -11.12 14.72
C SER A 133 -29.09 -10.69 15.63
N ALA A 134 -28.90 -9.61 16.38
CA ALA A 134 -29.97 -8.75 16.86
C ALA A 134 -29.59 -7.29 16.51
N PRO A 135 -30.52 -6.48 15.97
CA PRO A 135 -30.19 -5.14 15.51
C PRO A 135 -30.11 -4.21 16.72
N VAL A 136 -28.91 -3.68 16.97
CA VAL A 136 -28.63 -2.63 17.96
C VAL A 136 -28.16 -1.40 17.16
N PRO A 137 -28.64 -0.19 17.51
CA PRO A 137 -28.78 0.91 16.57
C PRO A 137 -27.43 1.42 16.09
N ALA A 138 -27.42 1.84 14.82
CA ALA A 138 -26.30 2.52 14.20
C ALA A 138 -25.86 3.73 15.03
N ARG A 139 -24.82 3.58 15.83
CA ARG A 139 -23.89 4.69 16.05
C ARG A 139 -23.10 4.83 14.78
N GLN A 140 -23.52 5.80 13.98
CA GLN A 140 -22.69 6.40 12.94
C GLN A 140 -21.42 6.89 13.65
N SER A 141 -20.37 6.07 13.67
CA SER A 141 -19.03 6.61 13.68
C SER A 141 -18.90 7.30 12.34
N ASP A 142 -18.90 8.64 12.35
CA ASP A 142 -18.29 9.44 11.30
C ASP A 142 -16.84 8.97 11.19
N VAL A 143 -16.63 7.93 10.38
CA VAL A 143 -15.35 7.70 9.75
C VAL A 143 -15.21 8.90 8.84
N GLN A 144 -14.49 9.93 9.27
CA GLN A 144 -14.02 10.93 8.33
C GLN A 144 -13.17 10.18 7.31
N SER A 145 -13.78 9.83 6.19
CA SER A 145 -13.09 9.31 5.03
C SER A 145 -12.12 10.40 4.62
N GLU A 146 -10.82 10.16 4.77
CA GLU A 146 -9.82 11.07 4.22
C GLU A 146 -10.17 11.38 2.75
N PRO A 147 -10.13 12.65 2.35
CA PRO A 147 -10.56 13.04 1.01
C PRO A 147 -9.68 12.35 -0.04
N LEU A 148 -10.32 11.88 -1.10
CA LEU A 148 -9.65 11.27 -2.24
C LEU A 148 -8.66 12.25 -2.88
N PHE A 149 -7.59 11.74 -3.47
CA PHE A 149 -6.61 12.56 -4.14
C PHE A 149 -7.26 13.45 -5.22
N SER A 150 -8.22 12.91 -5.98
CA SER A 150 -9.02 13.67 -6.95
C SER A 150 -9.74 14.90 -6.37
N THR A 151 -10.08 14.85 -5.07
CA THR A 151 -10.78 15.92 -4.36
C THR A 151 -9.78 16.93 -3.78
N VAL A 152 -8.58 16.49 -3.39
CA VAL A 152 -7.57 17.33 -2.71
C VAL A 152 -6.71 18.13 -3.70
N TYR A 153 -6.26 17.51 -4.78
CA TYR A 153 -5.28 18.12 -5.69
C TYR A 153 -5.76 19.41 -6.37
N PRO A 154 -7.06 19.58 -6.74
CA PRO A 154 -7.51 20.82 -7.36
C PRO A 154 -7.31 22.03 -6.44
N SER A 155 -7.70 21.91 -5.17
CA SER A 155 -7.52 22.97 -4.17
C SER A 155 -6.03 23.25 -3.88
N TYR A 156 -5.19 22.22 -3.93
CA TYR A 156 -3.73 22.39 -3.83
C TYR A 156 -3.16 23.23 -4.98
N ILE A 157 -3.53 22.92 -6.23
CA ILE A 157 -3.11 23.70 -7.41
C ILE A 157 -3.59 25.16 -7.30
N GLU A 158 -4.85 25.37 -6.91
CA GLU A 158 -5.40 26.72 -6.71
C GLU A 158 -4.63 27.50 -5.64
N GLY A 159 -4.23 26.84 -4.54
CA GLY A 159 -3.38 27.42 -3.51
C GLY A 159 -2.03 27.89 -4.05
N GLN A 160 -1.32 27.04 -4.79
CA GLN A 160 -0.02 27.35 -5.41
C GLN A 160 -0.10 28.51 -6.40
N LEU A 161 -1.18 28.57 -7.20
CA LEU A 161 -1.43 29.67 -8.14
C LEU A 161 -1.75 30.99 -7.40
N ARG A 162 -2.57 30.93 -6.35
CA ARG A 162 -2.96 32.09 -5.54
C ARG A 162 -1.77 32.69 -4.81
N ARG A 163 -0.88 31.85 -4.26
CA ARG A 163 0.39 32.27 -3.63
C ARG A 163 1.43 32.76 -4.63
N LYS A 164 1.15 32.66 -5.94
CA LYS A 164 2.07 32.98 -7.06
C LYS A 164 3.36 32.17 -7.04
N GLU A 165 3.37 31.04 -6.33
CA GLU A 165 4.46 30.07 -6.34
C GLU A 165 4.51 29.39 -7.72
N TRP A 166 3.34 29.11 -8.29
CA TRP A 166 3.20 28.53 -9.63
C TRP A 166 2.61 29.50 -10.63
N LYS A 167 3.06 29.40 -11.88
CA LYS A 167 2.39 30.01 -13.04
C LYS A 167 1.26 29.10 -13.51
N GLN A 168 0.28 29.65 -14.23
CA GLN A 168 -0.85 28.89 -14.80
C GLN A 168 -0.38 27.67 -15.61
N GLN A 169 0.69 27.81 -16.37
CA GLN A 169 1.27 26.71 -17.14
C GLN A 169 1.77 25.56 -16.25
N THR A 170 2.38 25.87 -15.10
CA THR A 170 2.84 24.88 -14.12
C THR A 170 1.64 24.16 -13.50
N GLY A 171 0.59 24.89 -13.13
CA GLY A 171 -0.66 24.32 -12.63
C GLY A 171 -1.30 23.35 -13.61
N ASN A 172 -1.41 23.72 -14.89
CA ASN A 172 -1.97 22.84 -15.94
C ASN A 172 -1.11 21.58 -16.16
N GLN A 173 0.21 21.68 -16.02
CA GLN A 173 1.12 20.52 -16.12
C GLN A 173 1.01 19.60 -14.89
N ALA A 174 0.80 20.17 -13.70
CA ALA A 174 0.57 19.41 -12.48
C ALA A 174 -0.79 18.70 -12.52
N ASP A 175 -1.87 19.38 -12.94
CA ASP A 175 -3.20 18.76 -13.13
C ASP A 175 -3.13 17.53 -14.05
N ALA A 176 -2.51 17.69 -15.24
CA ALA A 176 -2.33 16.58 -16.16
C ALA A 176 -1.52 15.42 -15.54
N THR A 177 -0.56 15.73 -14.67
CA THR A 177 0.22 14.73 -13.93
C THR A 177 -0.65 13.98 -12.92
N TYR A 178 -1.42 14.70 -12.10
CA TYR A 178 -2.25 14.09 -11.06
C TYR A 178 -3.37 13.24 -11.65
N ARG A 179 -4.00 13.70 -12.73
CA ARG A 179 -5.00 12.92 -13.47
C ARG A 179 -4.41 11.63 -14.04
N LEU A 180 -3.22 11.71 -14.67
CA LEU A 180 -2.55 10.52 -15.19
C LEU A 180 -2.18 9.54 -14.07
N PHE A 181 -1.70 10.05 -12.94
CA PHE A 181 -1.33 9.23 -11.78
C PHE A 181 -2.55 8.51 -11.20
N ILE A 182 -3.68 9.20 -11.02
CA ILE A 182 -4.94 8.62 -10.56
C ILE A 182 -5.46 7.55 -11.53
N GLN A 183 -5.41 7.81 -12.85
CA GLN A 183 -5.81 6.82 -13.85
C GLN A 183 -4.95 5.55 -13.82
N ASN A 184 -3.66 5.68 -13.50
CA ASN A 184 -2.74 4.56 -13.45
C ASN A 184 -2.78 3.78 -12.13
N CYS A 185 -2.86 4.49 -11.00
CA CYS A 185 -2.70 3.92 -9.66
C CYS A 185 -4.03 3.81 -8.88
N GLY A 186 -5.14 4.28 -9.46
CA GLY A 186 -6.44 4.40 -8.83
C GLY A 186 -6.57 5.68 -8.00
N ASP A 187 -7.81 6.10 -7.76
CA ASP A 187 -8.12 7.25 -6.89
C ASP A 187 -8.22 6.80 -5.44
N LYS A 188 -7.32 7.29 -4.60
CA LYS A 188 -7.18 6.90 -3.19
C LYS A 188 -6.82 8.16 -2.38
N PRO A 189 -7.03 8.17 -1.05
CA PRO A 189 -6.47 9.24 -0.21
C PRO A 189 -4.95 9.35 -0.38
N VAL A 190 -4.40 10.56 -0.25
CA VAL A 190 -2.96 10.82 -0.48
C VAL A 190 -2.07 9.93 0.41
N SER A 191 -2.50 9.68 1.64
CA SER A 191 -1.84 8.80 2.63
C SER A 191 -1.78 7.32 2.21
N ARG A 192 -2.64 6.89 1.28
CA ARG A 192 -2.79 5.49 0.86
C ARG A 192 -1.92 5.12 -0.34
N TYR A 193 -1.27 6.07 -0.99
CA TYR A 193 -0.31 5.77 -2.04
C TYR A 193 1.03 5.35 -1.45
N THR A 194 1.63 4.34 -2.07
CA THR A 194 2.87 3.72 -1.62
C THR A 194 3.99 3.88 -2.65
N ARG A 195 5.20 3.48 -2.28
CA ARG A 195 6.33 3.41 -3.22
C ARG A 195 6.05 2.45 -4.40
N ALA A 196 5.19 1.45 -4.21
CA ALA A 196 4.79 0.54 -5.28
C ALA A 196 3.96 1.28 -6.35
N ASP A 197 3.04 2.15 -5.94
CA ASP A 197 2.27 3.00 -6.86
C ASP A 197 3.21 3.93 -7.66
N ALA A 198 4.22 4.53 -7.00
CA ALA A 198 5.24 5.33 -7.67
C ALA A 198 6.07 4.51 -8.69
N GLY A 199 6.41 3.26 -8.35
CA GLY A 199 7.09 2.33 -9.26
C GLY A 199 6.23 1.95 -10.46
N GLN A 200 4.96 1.65 -10.23
CA GLN A 200 3.99 1.35 -11.28
C GLN A 200 3.83 2.55 -12.22
N PHE A 201 3.67 3.75 -11.67
CA PHE A 201 3.58 4.98 -12.46
C PHE A 201 4.83 5.21 -13.32
N ARG A 202 6.02 4.94 -12.79
CA ARG A 202 7.25 5.02 -13.57
C ARG A 202 7.24 4.06 -14.76
N ALA A 203 6.93 2.79 -14.51
CA ALA A 203 6.92 1.75 -15.53
C ALA A 203 5.92 2.06 -16.66
N THR A 204 4.74 2.58 -16.30
CA THR A 204 3.74 3.04 -17.29
C THR A 204 4.23 4.27 -18.04
N ALA A 205 4.77 5.28 -17.35
CA ALA A 205 5.21 6.53 -17.98
C ALA A 205 6.36 6.33 -18.97
N GLU A 206 7.26 5.38 -18.72
CA GLU A 206 8.36 5.04 -19.64
C GLU A 206 7.87 4.43 -20.97
N ARG A 207 6.63 3.92 -21.01
CA ARG A 207 6.02 3.29 -22.19
C ARG A 207 4.95 4.13 -22.87
N LEU A 208 4.56 5.26 -22.28
CA LEU A 208 3.55 6.14 -22.87
C LEU A 208 4.12 6.91 -24.07
N PRO A 209 3.33 7.05 -25.16
CA PRO A 209 3.71 7.90 -26.28
C PRO A 209 3.61 9.38 -25.89
N SER A 210 4.42 10.24 -26.51
CA SER A 210 4.51 11.67 -26.18
C SER A 210 3.24 12.48 -26.45
N ASP A 211 2.30 11.91 -27.21
CA ASP A 211 1.00 12.47 -27.53
C ASP A 211 -0.16 11.86 -26.71
N TYR A 212 0.13 11.08 -25.66
CA TYR A 212 -0.90 10.40 -24.83
C TYR A 212 -2.04 11.33 -24.38
N GLY A 213 -1.73 12.58 -24.05
CA GLY A 213 -2.71 13.60 -23.62
C GLY A 213 -3.18 14.56 -24.73
N LYS A 214 -2.75 14.35 -25.98
CA LYS A 214 -3.03 15.22 -27.14
C LYS A 214 -3.85 14.53 -28.22
N ALA A 215 -3.64 13.24 -28.43
CA ALA A 215 -4.33 12.49 -29.46
C ALA A 215 -5.80 12.28 -29.08
N SER A 216 -6.71 12.65 -29.98
CA SER A 216 -8.16 12.45 -29.79
C SER A 216 -8.53 10.97 -29.62
N ALA A 217 -7.75 10.06 -30.21
CA ALA A 217 -7.94 8.62 -30.10
C ALA A 217 -7.76 8.07 -28.67
N TYR A 218 -7.02 8.78 -27.81
CA TYR A 218 -6.70 8.33 -26.45
C TYR A 218 -7.59 8.95 -25.38
N LYS A 219 -8.55 9.79 -25.75
CA LYS A 219 -9.32 10.64 -24.81
C LYS A 219 -10.11 9.84 -23.76
N THR A 220 -10.51 8.62 -24.08
CA THR A 220 -11.26 7.72 -23.20
C THR A 220 -10.45 6.52 -22.75
N PHE A 221 -9.18 6.42 -23.14
CA PHE A 221 -8.34 5.27 -22.84
C PHE A 221 -7.61 5.46 -21.51
N THR A 222 -7.50 4.37 -20.76
CA THR A 222 -6.56 4.24 -19.65
C THR A 222 -5.12 4.22 -20.17
N PRO A 223 -4.11 4.55 -19.34
CA PRO A 223 -2.71 4.51 -19.74
C PRO A 223 -2.28 3.18 -20.38
N ASP A 224 -2.75 2.04 -19.84
CA ASP A 224 -2.45 0.72 -20.39
C ASP A 224 -3.13 0.46 -21.74
N GLU A 225 -4.31 1.02 -21.99
CA GLU A 225 -4.96 0.96 -23.30
C GLU A 225 -4.25 1.84 -24.33
N ILE A 226 -3.75 3.01 -23.92
CA ILE A 226 -2.92 3.87 -24.79
C ILE A 226 -1.65 3.13 -25.20
N ILE A 227 -0.94 2.50 -24.25
CA ILE A 227 0.28 1.72 -24.52
C ILE A 227 -0.04 0.60 -25.51
N ARG A 228 -1.08 -0.21 -25.25
CA ARG A 228 -1.48 -1.33 -26.13
C ARG A 228 -1.90 -0.86 -27.52
N ALA A 229 -2.60 0.28 -27.63
CA ALA A 229 -2.98 0.84 -28.92
C ALA A 229 -1.76 1.36 -29.68
N HIS A 230 -0.82 2.00 -28.98
CA HIS A 230 0.41 2.53 -29.56
C HIS A 230 1.35 1.41 -30.06
N GLU A 231 1.49 0.33 -29.31
CA GLU A 231 2.31 -0.84 -29.69
C GLU A 231 1.80 -1.52 -30.97
N LYS A 232 0.49 -1.47 -31.23
CA LYS A 232 -0.16 -2.03 -32.42
C LYS A 232 -0.04 -1.15 -33.67
N LEU A 233 0.38 0.10 -33.54
CA LEU A 233 0.58 0.97 -34.71
C LEU A 233 1.79 0.50 -35.53
N PRO A 234 1.78 0.68 -36.86
CA PRO A 234 2.98 0.50 -37.67
C PRO A 234 4.03 1.56 -37.30
N ASP A 235 5.32 1.23 -37.40
CA ASP A 235 6.42 2.06 -36.89
C ASP A 235 6.43 3.48 -37.47
N ASN A 236 6.02 3.67 -38.72
CA ASN A 236 5.91 4.98 -39.36
C ASN A 236 4.79 5.88 -38.79
N ARG A 237 3.90 5.33 -37.96
CA ARG A 237 2.83 6.06 -37.25
C ARG A 237 3.05 6.14 -35.74
N LYS A 238 4.09 5.50 -35.20
CA LYS A 238 4.42 5.57 -33.79
C LYS A 238 5.02 6.93 -33.45
N GLN A 239 4.37 7.64 -32.53
CA GLN A 239 4.97 8.79 -31.87
C GLN A 239 6.10 8.34 -30.92
N PRO A 240 7.11 9.19 -30.68
CA PRO A 240 8.16 8.87 -29.73
C PRO A 240 7.58 8.75 -28.32
N LEU A 241 8.20 7.88 -27.50
CA LEU A 241 7.86 7.72 -26.08
C LEU A 241 8.17 8.99 -25.27
N LEU A 242 7.61 9.06 -24.06
CA LEU A 242 7.92 10.16 -23.14
C LEU A 242 9.42 10.23 -22.82
N THR A 243 9.95 11.45 -22.88
CA THR A 243 11.35 11.70 -22.53
C THR A 243 11.56 11.62 -21.03
N GLN A 244 12.76 11.25 -20.60
CA GLN A 244 13.17 11.25 -19.18
C GLN A 244 12.97 12.61 -18.51
N LYS A 245 13.12 13.72 -19.26
CA LYS A 245 12.79 15.08 -18.79
C LYS A 245 11.31 15.21 -18.39
N THR A 246 10.42 14.63 -19.19
CA THR A 246 8.97 14.69 -18.94
C THR A 246 8.58 13.79 -17.77
N ILE A 247 9.16 12.59 -17.68
CA ILE A 247 8.95 11.68 -16.56
C ILE A 247 9.42 12.33 -15.25
N LYS A 248 10.63 12.91 -15.22
CA LYS A 248 11.13 13.66 -14.06
C LYS A 248 10.19 14.78 -13.64
N ARG A 249 9.65 15.54 -14.60
CA ARG A 249 8.67 16.60 -14.32
C ARG A 249 7.41 16.05 -13.63
N HIS A 250 6.90 14.91 -14.07
CA HIS A 250 5.76 14.25 -13.40
C HIS A 250 6.11 13.91 -11.94
N PHE A 251 7.26 13.29 -11.70
CA PHE A 251 7.72 12.99 -10.33
C PHE A 251 7.97 14.24 -9.48
N SER A 252 8.45 15.34 -10.06
CA SER A 252 8.60 16.60 -9.34
C SER A 252 7.24 17.17 -8.89
N ALA A 253 6.22 17.13 -9.75
CA ALA A 253 4.88 17.60 -9.39
C ALA A 253 4.23 16.72 -8.30
N LEU A 254 4.42 15.39 -8.36
CA LEU A 254 3.99 14.48 -7.30
C LEU A 254 4.73 14.80 -6.00
N SER A 255 6.07 14.86 -6.02
CA SER A 255 6.86 15.13 -4.81
C SER A 255 6.51 16.46 -4.13
N ALA A 256 6.20 17.51 -4.90
CA ALA A 256 5.82 18.81 -4.36
C ALA A 256 4.56 18.71 -3.50
N MET A 257 3.55 17.99 -3.98
CA MET A 257 2.30 17.82 -3.24
C MET A 257 2.47 16.95 -2.00
N TRP A 258 3.21 15.84 -2.09
CA TRP A 258 3.45 14.95 -0.94
C TRP A 258 4.32 15.59 0.15
N SER A 259 5.00 16.70 -0.15
CA SER A 259 5.77 17.44 0.85
C SER A 259 4.91 18.46 1.61
N GLU A 260 3.71 18.77 1.12
CA GLU A 260 2.73 19.68 1.74
C GLU A 260 1.51 18.94 2.34
N ALA A 261 1.36 17.64 2.07
CA ALA A 261 0.31 16.76 2.61
C ALA A 261 0.79 16.03 3.87
#